data_AF-A0A661M2D3-F1
#
_entry.id   AF-A0A661M2D3-F1
#
_cell.length_a   1.000
_cell.length_b   1.000
_cell.length_c   1.000
_cell.angle_alpha   90.00
_cell.angle_beta   90.00
_cell.angle_gamma   90.00
#
_symmetry.space_group_name_H-M   'P 1'
#
loop_
_entity.id
_entity.type
_entity.pdbx_description
1 polymer ?
#
loop_
_entity_poly.entity_id
_entity_poly.type
_entity_poly.pdbx_seq_one_letter_code
_entity_poly.pdbx_strand_id
1 'polypeptide(L)' 'VGDPLQMYLVDIYTVSLNLTGLPGISVPCGTVDSLPVGMQIIGKDFDEETVLQVAYAYERAKARDLT' A
#
# COMPACT_ATOMS: atom_id res chain seq x y z
N VAL A 1 -16.23 15.77 14.56
CA VAL A 1 -15.39 15.19 15.64
C VAL A 1 -16.33 14.53 16.62
N GLY A 2 -16.47 13.21 16.62
CA GLY A 2 -17.59 12.58 17.37
C GLY A 2 -17.47 11.09 17.70
N ASP A 3 -16.52 10.37 17.10
CA ASP A 3 -16.27 8.97 17.44
C ASP A 3 -14.75 8.74 17.48
N PRO A 4 -14.15 8.48 18.66
CA PRO A 4 -12.71 8.22 18.78
C PRO A 4 -12.28 6.95 18.04
N LEU A 5 -13.19 6.01 17.76
CA LEU A 5 -12.87 4.80 17.01
C LEU A 5 -12.58 5.11 15.53
N GLN A 6 -13.21 6.12 14.95
CA GLN A 6 -12.94 6.54 13.56
C GLN A 6 -11.47 6.94 13.36
N MET A 7 -10.82 7.50 14.38
CA MET A 7 -9.40 7.85 14.31
C MET A 7 -8.53 6.59 14.18
N TYR A 8 -8.85 5.52 14.91
CA TYR A 8 -8.11 4.26 14.89
C TYR A 8 -8.37 3.41 13.66
N LEU A 9 -9.44 3.69 12.92
CA LEU A 9 -9.73 2.95 11.68
C LEU A 9 -8.84 3.42 10.52
N VAL A 10 -8.21 4.58 10.64
CA VAL A 10 -7.36 5.13 9.58
C VAL A 10 -6.11 4.27 9.35
N ASP A 11 -5.58 3.64 10.39
CA ASP A 11 -4.34 2.85 10.37
C ASP A 11 -4.58 1.34 10.54
N ILE A 12 -5.83 0.88 10.42
CA ILE A 12 -6.21 -0.53 10.63
C ILE A 12 -5.40 -1.52 9.78
N TYR A 13 -5.02 -1.12 8.55
CA TYR A 13 -4.24 -1.96 7.64
C TYR A 13 -2.74 -1.66 7.65
N THR A 14 -2.29 -0.61 8.33
CA THR A 14 -0.88 -0.20 8.36
C THR A 14 -0.20 -0.56 9.68
N VAL A 15 -0.94 -0.58 10.80
CA VAL A 15 -0.37 -0.81 12.13
C VAL A 15 0.34 -2.17 12.26
N SER A 16 -0.14 -3.20 11.55
CA SER A 16 0.46 -4.54 11.60
C SER A 16 1.90 -4.57 11.09
N LEU A 17 2.26 -3.73 10.11
CA LEU A 17 3.64 -3.63 9.60
C LEU A 17 4.58 -3.11 10.70
N ASN A 18 4.18 -2.06 11.43
CA ASN A 18 4.99 -1.50 12.51
C ASN A 18 5.21 -2.51 13.64
N LEU A 19 4.20 -3.32 13.96
CA LEU A 19 4.28 -4.32 15.04
C LEU A 19 5.10 -5.55 14.65
N THR A 20 5.08 -5.94 13.38
CA THR A 20 5.79 -7.13 12.87
C THR A 20 7.19 -6.82 12.38
N GLY A 21 7.50 -5.55 12.07
CA GLY A 21 8.79 -5.14 11.52
C GLY A 21 8.99 -5.50 10.04
N LEU A 22 7.95 -5.99 9.36
CA LEU A 22 8.04 -6.42 7.97
C LEU A 22 8.16 -5.21 7.02
N PRO A 23 8.87 -5.35 5.88
CA PRO A 23 8.92 -4.32 4.86
C PRO A 23 7.58 -4.23 4.12
N GLY A 24 7.15 -3.00 3.82
CA GLY A 24 5.94 -2.75 3.05
C GLY A 24 6.03 -1.47 2.23
N ILE A 25 5.28 -1.42 1.13
CA ILE A 25 5.16 -0.26 0.24
C ILE A 25 3.70 -0.05 -0.17
N SER A 26 3.31 1.21 -0.35
CA SER A 26 2.01 1.58 -0.92
C SER A 26 2.20 2.19 -2.30
N VAL A 27 1.44 1.70 -3.30
CA VAL A 27 1.49 2.18 -4.69
C VAL A 27 0.10 2.62 -5.17
N PRO A 28 -0.04 3.67 -6.01
CA PRO A 28 -1.34 4.10 -6.52
C PRO A 28 -1.96 3.07 -7.47
N CYS A 29 -3.11 2.49 -7.10
CA CYS A 29 -3.73 1.41 -7.86
C CYS A 29 -5.02 1.80 -8.60
N GLY A 30 -5.53 3.02 -8.40
CA GLY A 30 -6.72 3.50 -9.10
C GLY A 30 -7.28 4.76 -8.47
N THR A 31 -8.51 5.10 -8.85
CA THR A 31 -9.28 6.17 -8.23
C THR A 31 -10.70 5.69 -7.94
N VAL A 32 -11.26 6.15 -6.82
CA VAL A 32 -12.66 5.99 -6.45
C VAL A 32 -13.17 7.38 -6.07
N ASP A 33 -14.29 7.79 -6.65
CA ASP A 33 -14.87 9.12 -6.40
C ASP A 33 -13.85 10.26 -6.59
N SER A 34 -13.02 10.18 -7.63
CA SER A 34 -11.91 11.10 -7.96
C SER A 34 -10.75 11.17 -6.95
N LEU A 35 -10.76 10.35 -5.89
CA LEU A 35 -9.70 10.25 -4.92
C LEU A 35 -8.76 9.06 -5.23
N PRO A 36 -7.44 9.21 -5.02
CA PRO A 36 -6.49 8.13 -5.26
C PRO A 36 -6.66 6.99 -4.26
N VAL A 37 -6.63 5.76 -4.76
CA VAL A 37 -6.60 4.54 -3.94
C VAL A 37 -5.20 3.92 -4.00
N GLY A 38 -4.67 3.53 -2.84
CA GLY A 38 -3.39 2.85 -2.70
C GLY A 38 -3.55 1.35 -2.51
N MET A 39 -2.63 0.57 -3.08
CA MET A 39 -2.47 -0.86 -2.82
C MET A 39 -1.21 -1.08 -1.98
N GLN A 40 -1.35 -1.80 -0.88
CA GLN A 40 -0.24 -2.13 0.01
C GLN A 40 0.35 -3.51 -0.34
N ILE A 41 1.66 -3.56 -0.53
CA ILE A 41 2.44 -4.78 -0.75
C ILE A 41 3.31 -5.00 0.49
N ILE A 42 3.28 -6.20 1.06
CA ILE A 42 4.03 -6.56 2.27
C ILE A 42 4.96 -7.72 1.92
N GLY A 43 6.24 -7.55 2.24
CA GLY A 43 7.29 -8.55 2.02
C GLY A 43 7.57 -9.42 3.22
N LYS A 44 8.52 -10.33 3.05
CA LYS A 44 9.12 -11.08 4.16
C LYS A 44 10.15 -10.21 4.88
N ASP A 45 10.57 -10.66 6.05
CA ASP A 45 11.62 -10.00 6.83
C ASP A 45 12.89 -9.78 5.99
N PHE A 46 13.40 -8.55 5.98
CA PHE A 46 14.56 -8.09 5.19
C PHE A 46 14.50 -8.36 3.66
N ASP A 47 13.30 -8.47 3.08
CA ASP A 47 13.09 -8.74 1.64
C ASP A 47 12.58 -7.51 0.88
N GLU A 48 13.17 -6.33 1.14
CA GLU A 48 12.79 -5.06 0.50
C GLU A 48 12.99 -5.09 -1.02
N GLU A 49 13.99 -5.83 -1.51
CA GLU A 49 14.27 -5.96 -2.93
C GLU A 49 13.05 -6.53 -3.68
N THR A 50 12.48 -7.63 -3.18
CA THR A 50 11.29 -8.24 -3.78
C THR A 50 10.10 -7.28 -3.72
N VAL A 51 9.90 -6.59 -2.60
CA VAL A 51 8.82 -5.60 -2.44
C VAL A 51 8.93 -4.49 -3.50
N LEU A 52 10.13 -3.94 -3.71
CA LEU A 52 10.39 -2.93 -4.73
C LEU A 52 10.23 -3.47 -6.16
N GLN A 53 10.68 -4.69 -6.43
CA GLN A 53 10.53 -5.32 -7.74
C GLN A 53 9.05 -5.54 -8.10
N VAL A 54 8.22 -5.99 -7.15
CA VAL A 54 6.77 -6.15 -7.35
C VAL A 54 6.10 -4.80 -7.58
N ALA A 55 6.41 -3.79 -6.77
CA ALA A 55 5.89 -2.44 -6.94
C ALA A 55 6.24 -1.85 -8.32
N TYR A 56 7.49 -2.02 -8.75
CA TYR A 56 7.95 -1.58 -10.07
C TYR A 56 7.27 -2.33 -11.22
N ALA A 57 7.14 -3.65 -11.10
CA ALA A 57 6.44 -4.46 -12.10
C ALA A 57 4.97 -4.02 -12.24
N TYR A 58 4.30 -3.73 -11.12
CA TYR A 58 2.94 -3.19 -11.12
C TYR A 58 2.86 -1.83 -11.83
N GLU A 59 3.75 -0.89 -11.50
CA GLU A 59 3.82 0.42 -12.14
C GLU A 59 4.02 0.30 -13.66
N ARG A 60 4.92 -0.58 -14.09
CA ARG A 60 5.20 -0.83 -15.51
C ARG A 60 4.02 -1.45 -16.26
N ALA A 61 3.29 -2.36 -15.63
CA ALA A 61 2.09 -2.96 -16.21
C ALA A 61 1.01 -1.89 -16.41
N LYS A 62 0.75 -1.08 -15.39
CA LYS A 62 -0.21 0.03 -15.46
C LYS A 62 0.13 1.05 -16.54
N ALA A 63 1.41 1.40 -16.70
CA ALA A 63 1.86 2.32 -17.74
C ALA A 63 1.66 1.76 -19.16
N ARG A 64 1.70 0.43 -19.34
CA ARG A 64 1.46 -0.22 -20.63
C ARG A 64 -0.03 -0.19 -21.03
N ASP A 65 -0.93 -0.35 -20.07
CA ASP A 65 -2.39 -0.36 -20.31
C ASP A 65 -2.96 1.02 -20.70
N LEU A 66 -2.17 2.09 -20.58
CA LEU A 66 -2.53 3.46 -20.95
C LEU A 66 -2.12 3.84 -22.40
N THR A 67 -1.67 2.86 -23.20
CA THR A 67 -1.22 3.04 -24.61
C THR A 67 -2.06 2.18 -25.55
#